data_AF-A0A3D3W0K8-F1
#
_entry.id   AF-A0A3D3W0K8-F1
#
_cell.length_a   1.000
_cell.length_b   1.000
_cell.length_c   1.000
_cell.angle_alpha   90.00
_cell.angle_beta   90.00
_cell.angle_gamma   90.00
#
_symmetry.space_group_name_H-M   'P 1'
#
loop_
_entity.id
_entity.type
_entity.pdbx_description
1 polymer ?
#
loop_
_entity_poly.entity_id
_entity_poly.type
_entity_poly.pdbx_seq_one_letter_code
_entity_poly.pdbx_strand_id
1 'polypeptide(L)' 'MAASHGSCGMPAAPTEVGNRFMAIQFRCNYCRSLLGIAESQAGCTVDCPRCGRTQLVPGKSPRTDS' A
#
# COMPACT_ATOMS: atom_id res chain seq x y z
N MET A 1 18.78 -39.32 29.24
CA MET A 1 19.14 -38.65 27.98
C MET A 1 17.94 -38.71 27.04
N ALA A 2 17.13 -37.65 26.98
CA ALA A 2 16.22 -37.29 25.87
C ALA A 2 15.55 -35.96 26.25
N ALA A 3 16.00 -34.85 25.66
CA ALA A 3 15.42 -33.53 25.81
C ALA A 3 14.25 -33.40 24.82
N SER A 4 13.02 -33.33 25.33
CA SER A 4 11.85 -33.08 24.51
C SER A 4 11.66 -31.58 24.32
N HIS A 5 12.32 -31.06 23.29
CA HIS A 5 12.01 -29.80 22.63
C HIS A 5 10.55 -29.91 22.13
N GLY A 6 9.64 -28.99 22.39
CA GLY A 6 9.58 -27.67 21.77
C GLY A 6 8.29 -27.57 20.95
N SER A 7 7.31 -26.81 21.44
CA SER A 7 6.13 -26.43 20.66
C SER A 7 5.59 -25.09 21.13
N CYS A 8 6.40 -24.04 20.95
CA CYS A 8 5.91 -22.67 20.86
C CYS A 8 5.26 -22.49 19.48
N GLY A 9 4.12 -23.14 19.25
CA GLY A 9 3.31 -22.95 18.05
C GLY A 9 2.41 -21.75 18.22
N MET A 10 2.96 -20.54 18.07
CA MET A 10 2.21 -19.29 18.03
C MET A 10 1.88 -18.90 16.58
N PRO A 11 0.81 -18.11 16.39
CA PRO A 11 -0.12 -18.24 15.26
C PRO A 11 0.29 -17.43 14.04
N ALA A 12 0.13 -18.01 12.85
CA ALA A 12 0.15 -17.27 11.59
C ALA A 12 -1.21 -16.56 11.41
N ALA A 13 -1.34 -15.37 12.00
CA ALA A 13 -2.27 -14.36 11.53
C ALA A 13 -1.64 -13.59 10.34
N PRO A 14 -2.40 -12.83 9.52
CA PRO A 14 -3.85 -12.68 9.48
C PRO A 14 -4.46 -13.00 8.11
N THR A 15 -5.76 -13.29 8.15
CA THR A 15 -6.68 -13.39 7.03
C THR A 15 -6.62 -12.16 6.14
N GLU A 16 -6.46 -12.39 4.85
CA GLU A 16 -6.45 -11.41 3.78
C GLU A 16 -7.79 -10.66 3.74
N VAL A 17 -7.83 -9.47 4.33
CA VAL A 17 -8.99 -8.57 4.24
C VAL A 17 -9.04 -8.00 2.83
N GLY A 18 -9.71 -8.72 1.93
CA GLY A 18 -10.24 -8.16 0.71
C GLY A 18 -11.54 -7.42 1.00
N ASN A 19 -11.49 -6.09 1.21
CA ASN A 19 -12.54 -5.20 0.68
C ASN A 19 -12.13 -3.71 0.66
N ARG A 20 -11.76 -3.27 -0.55
CA ARG A 20 -11.84 -1.89 -1.10
C ARG A 20 -11.05 -0.82 -0.37
N PHE A 21 -9.74 -1.01 -0.45
CA PHE A 21 -8.74 0.06 -0.47
C PHE A 21 -9.27 1.30 -1.18
N MET A 22 -9.64 2.29 -0.36
CA MET A 22 -9.72 3.70 -0.70
C MET A 22 -8.30 4.23 -0.95
N ALA A 23 -7.59 3.60 -1.89
CA ALA A 23 -6.25 3.98 -2.29
C ALA A 23 -6.34 4.67 -3.64
N ILE A 24 -5.90 5.92 -3.69
CA ILE A 24 -5.73 6.67 -4.92
C ILE A 24 -4.56 6.04 -5.67
N GLN A 25 -4.89 5.41 -6.78
CA GLN A 25 -3.91 4.89 -7.72
C GLN A 25 -3.59 5.97 -8.74
N PHE A 26 -2.38 6.51 -8.69
CA PHE A 26 -1.90 7.47 -9.68
C PHE A 26 -0.50 7.13 -10.17
N ARG A 27 -0.17 7.60 -11.37
CA ARG A 27 1.16 7.41 -11.95
C ARG A 27 2.04 8.60 -11.61
N CYS A 28 3.25 8.32 -11.12
CA CYS A 28 4.24 9.38 -10.94
C CYS A 28 4.65 9.96 -12.30
N ASN A 29 4.75 11.28 -12.44
CA ASN A 29 5.14 11.93 -13.70
C ASN A 29 6.58 11.61 -14.11
N TYR A 30 7.41 11.21 -13.14
CA TYR A 30 8.82 10.97 -13.34
C TYR A 30 9.15 9.52 -13.70
N CYS A 31 8.78 8.58 -12.83
CA CYS A 31 9.09 7.16 -13.03
C CYS A 31 7.94 6.37 -13.70
N ARG A 32 6.78 7.02 -13.95
CA ARG A 32 5.57 6.42 -14.55
C ARG A 32 5.05 5.18 -13.83
N SER A 33 5.52 4.93 -12.61
CA SER A 33 5.08 3.81 -11.79
C SER A 33 3.69 4.08 -11.23
N LEU A 34 2.87 3.04 -11.14
CA LEU A 34 1.58 3.09 -10.45
C LEU A 34 1.82 3.06 -8.94
N LEU A 35 1.34 4.07 -8.24
CA LEU A 35 1.41 4.18 -6.79
C LEU A 35 0.00 4.16 -6.22
N GLY A 36 -0.26 3.23 -5.29
CA GLY A 36 -1.46 3.22 -4.47
C GLY A 36 -1.17 3.95 -3.17
N ILE A 37 -1.60 5.22 -3.08
CA ILE A 37 -1.49 6.04 -1.88
C ILE A 37 -2.87 6.09 -1.21
N ALA A 38 -2.94 6.13 0.12
CA ALA A 38 -4.23 6.23 0.82
C ALA A 38 -4.99 7.52 0.44
N GLU A 39 -6.32 7.46 0.30
CA GLU A 39 -7.18 8.64 0.10
C GLU A 39 -7.01 9.68 1.21
N SER A 40 -6.57 9.30 2.40
CA SER A 40 -6.23 10.24 3.48
C SER A 40 -5.08 11.20 3.14
N GLN A 41 -4.26 10.88 2.14
CA GLN A 41 -3.19 11.74 1.63
C GLN A 41 -3.59 12.48 0.34
N ALA A 42 -4.86 12.41 -0.05
CA ALA A 42 -5.45 13.20 -1.13
C ALA A 42 -5.22 14.70 -0.94
N GLY A 43 -4.71 15.39 -1.96
CA GLY A 43 -4.44 16.83 -1.89
C GLY A 43 -3.19 17.18 -1.09
N CYS A 44 -2.52 16.20 -0.49
CA CYS A 44 -1.22 16.38 0.16
C CYS A 44 -0.08 16.12 -0.83
N THR A 45 1.09 16.64 -0.49
CA THR A 45 2.32 16.38 -1.23
C THR A 45 3.03 15.20 -0.58
N VAL A 46 3.23 14.11 -1.33
CA VAL A 46 3.88 12.89 -0.85
C VAL A 46 5.16 12.62 -1.64
N ASP A 47 6.13 11.98 -1.02
CA ASP A 47 7.27 11.41 -1.73
C ASP A 47 6.86 10.12 -2.44
N CYS A 48 7.38 9.93 -3.65
CA CYS A 48 7.17 8.72 -4.41
C CYS A 48 8.02 7.59 -3.82
N PRO A 49 7.48 6.53 -3.19
CA PRO A 49 8.29 5.41 -2.67
C PRO A 49 9.08 4.65 -3.74
N ARG A 50 8.82 4.91 -5.04
CA ARG A 50 9.53 4.28 -6.16
C ARG A 50 10.73 5.08 -6.66
N CYS A 51 10.73 6.41 -6.53
CA CYS A 51 11.83 7.25 -7.00
C CYS A 51 12.27 8.35 -6.03
N GLY A 52 11.62 8.50 -4.88
CA GLY A 52 11.86 9.51 -3.86
C GLY A 52 11.40 10.93 -4.22
N ARG A 53 10.78 11.14 -5.38
CA ARG A 53 10.37 12.48 -5.82
C ARG A 53 9.05 12.92 -5.21
N THR A 54 9.03 14.16 -4.76
CA THR A 54 7.87 14.86 -4.22
C THR A 54 6.80 15.08 -5.30
N GLN A 55 5.57 14.61 -5.06
CA GLN A 55 4.45 14.66 -6.00
C GLN A 55 3.16 15.02 -5.25
N LEU A 56 2.34 15.87 -5.88
CA LEU A 56 1.03 16.20 -5.35
C LEU A 56 0.06 15.05 -5.66
N VAL A 57 -0.58 14.51 -4.62
CA VAL A 57 -1.60 13.46 -4.78
C VAL A 57 -2.90 14.11 -5.24
N PRO A 58 -3.44 13.75 -6.42
CA PRO A 58 -4.74 14.23 -6.84
C PRO A 58 -5.83 13.57 -6.00
N GLY A 59 -6.70 14.34 -5.35
CA GLY A 59 -7.76 13.81 -4.47
C GLY A 59 -8.94 13.13 -5.15
N LYS A 60 -8.80 12.72 -6.42
CA LYS A 60 -9.83 12.04 -7.19
C LYS A 60 -9.28 10.67 -7.57
N SER A 61 -9.90 9.59 -7.10
CA SER A 61 -9.66 8.27 -7.68
C SER A 61 -10.10 8.32 -9.16
N PRO A 62 -9.21 8.08 -10.13
CA PRO A 62 -9.68 7.84 -11.49
C PRO A 62 -10.38 6.49 -11.46
N ARG A 63 -11.70 6.51 -11.22
CA ARG A 63 -12.62 5.43 -11.53
C ARG A 63 -12.71 5.36 -13.07
N THR A 64 -11.57 5.15 -13.71
CA THR A 64 -11.44 5.01 -15.15
C THR A 64 -11.32 3.53 -15.43
N ASP A 65 -12.50 2.91 -15.47
CA ASP A 65 -12.80 1.91 -16.49
C ASP A 65 -14.24 2.18 -16.92
N SER A 66 -14.38 2.53 -18.20
CA SER A 66 -15.61 2.82 -18.96
C SER A 66 -15.74 1.75 -20.03
#